data_AF-A0A1Q7Y6J6-F1
#
_entry.id   AF-A0A1Q7Y6J6-F1
#
_cell.length_a   1.000
_cell.length_b   1.000
_cell.length_c   1.000
_cell.angle_alpha   90.00
_cell.angle_beta   90.00
_cell.angle_gamma   90.00
#
_symmetry.space_group_name_H-M   'P 1'
#
loop_
_entity.id
_entity.type
_entity.pdbx_description
1 polymer ?
#
loop_
_entity_poly.entity_id
_entity_poly.type
_entity_poly.pdbx_seq_one_letter_code
_entity_poly.pdbx_strand_id
1 'polypeptide(L)'
;MELVSNRLLLGGNIRGSLAMLGYILAGWGADAALPFAAEEKWWSALRKSFGGSDAEPSDLEAWRKWAAGVEHQITLPELPKRPQLLISKLRSDISLAFHRTGLGRALGRDFVMRLGEDAFTPDLIFISSRSTSVLYESHLDGPADIVMEICGPWNSDYVIGLKKERYAEAGVGEYWLVYPEERRVEMLRLGLDGYTSQRVDEEGCYRPAVEPRIEFYPAKLWSEERDRWEQIIKIAEHDAGEADSKQEVINDEAWGSVRLAPRVELIPEPINFKEFLAWAPEAKFEWWDDRPQICGREGTRNTLGMLLMTFGLVEADRTATCLDD
;
A
#
# COMPACT_ATOMS: atom_id res chain seq x y z
N MET A 1 1.77 1.48 2.31
CA MET A 1 2.29 2.35 1.22
C MET A 1 2.65 1.43 0.10
N GLU A 2 2.45 1.84 -1.16
CA GLU A 2 2.67 0.96 -2.30
C GLU A 2 3.46 1.71 -3.39
N LEU A 3 4.25 0.98 -4.16
CA LEU A 3 4.94 1.49 -5.35
C LEU A 3 4.17 0.99 -6.57
N VAL A 4 3.64 1.90 -7.38
CA VAL A 4 2.93 1.52 -8.61
C VAL A 4 3.37 2.42 -9.74
N SER A 5 3.84 1.82 -10.83
CA SER A 5 4.37 2.54 -12.01
C SER A 5 5.42 3.59 -11.60
N ASN A 6 6.35 3.17 -10.74
CA ASN A 6 7.45 3.97 -10.19
C ASN A 6 7.03 5.21 -9.37
N ARG A 7 5.78 5.24 -8.88
CA ARG A 7 5.25 6.32 -8.03
C ARG A 7 4.80 5.79 -6.67
N LEU A 8 4.98 6.58 -5.63
CA LEU A 8 4.50 6.24 -4.29
C LEU A 8 2.99 6.48 -4.21
N LEU A 9 2.23 5.43 -3.91
CA LEU A 9 0.80 5.47 -3.64
C LEU A 9 0.51 5.31 -2.14
N LEU A 10 -0.20 6.28 -1.57
CA LEU A 10 -0.81 6.20 -0.24
C LEU A 10 -2.32 6.18 -0.36
N GLY A 11 -2.96 5.28 0.38
CA GLY A 11 -4.43 5.12 0.32
C GLY A 11 -4.94 4.51 -0.98
N GLY A 12 -4.05 4.02 -1.86
CA GLY A 12 -4.42 3.35 -3.11
C GLY A 12 -4.69 4.28 -4.29
N ASN A 13 -4.36 5.55 -4.21
CA ASN A 13 -4.48 6.45 -5.34
C ASN A 13 -3.56 7.67 -5.20
N ILE A 14 -3.35 8.37 -6.31
CA ILE A 14 -2.44 9.52 -6.37
C ILE A 14 -2.93 10.70 -5.52
N ARG A 15 -4.26 10.88 -5.38
CA ARG A 15 -4.84 11.94 -4.53
C ARG A 15 -4.54 11.68 -3.05
N GLY A 16 -4.49 10.43 -2.61
CA GLY A 16 -4.10 10.05 -1.25
C GLY A 16 -2.62 10.34 -0.96
N SER A 17 -1.73 10.09 -1.93
CA SER A 17 -0.32 10.53 -1.84
C SER A 17 -0.21 12.05 -1.73
N LEU A 18 -1.00 12.76 -2.52
CA LEU A 18 -1.01 14.21 -2.54
C LEU A 18 -1.53 14.81 -1.24
N ALA A 19 -2.62 14.26 -0.70
CA ALA A 19 -3.15 14.62 0.60
C ALA A 19 -2.10 14.42 1.70
N MET A 20 -1.36 13.30 1.66
CA MET A 20 -0.29 13.06 2.61
C MET A 20 0.84 14.08 2.50
N LEU A 21 1.23 14.47 1.28
CA LEU A 21 2.21 15.54 1.08
C LEU A 21 1.74 16.83 1.74
N GLY A 22 0.47 17.21 1.51
CA GLY A 22 -0.15 18.38 2.15
C GLY A 22 -0.14 18.28 3.68
N TYR A 23 -0.52 17.14 4.25
CA TYR A 23 -0.49 16.92 5.70
C TYR A 23 0.91 17.01 6.29
N ILE A 24 1.92 16.45 5.61
CA ILE A 24 3.32 16.53 6.05
C ILE A 24 3.78 17.99 6.03
N LEU A 25 3.54 18.74 4.95
CA LEU A 25 3.96 20.13 4.84
C LEU A 25 3.21 21.06 5.82
N ALA A 26 1.92 20.81 6.06
CA ALA A 26 1.14 21.57 7.04
C ALA A 26 1.61 21.32 8.48
N GLY A 27 1.98 20.08 8.81
CA GLY A 27 2.46 19.73 10.15
C GLY A 27 3.93 20.07 10.40
N TRP A 28 4.81 19.73 9.46
CA TRP A 28 6.27 19.84 9.62
C TRP A 28 6.87 21.10 9.03
N GLY A 29 6.10 21.86 8.23
CA GLY A 29 6.56 23.06 7.55
C GLY A 29 7.27 22.76 6.22
N ALA A 30 7.36 23.78 5.37
CA ALA A 30 8.07 23.71 4.10
C ALA A 30 9.60 23.54 4.27
N ASP A 31 10.14 23.96 5.41
CA ASP A 31 11.53 23.75 5.80
C ASP A 31 11.93 22.27 5.89
N ALA A 32 10.97 21.38 6.13
CA ALA A 32 11.20 19.93 6.03
C ALA A 32 11.50 19.46 4.60
N ALA A 33 11.01 20.18 3.58
CA ALA A 33 11.20 19.85 2.18
C ALA A 33 12.48 20.48 1.58
N LEU A 34 12.86 21.68 2.03
CA LEU A 34 13.99 22.45 1.49
C LEU A 34 15.27 21.64 1.25
N PRO A 35 15.72 20.74 2.16
CA PRO A 35 16.96 19.98 1.98
C PRO A 35 16.97 19.00 0.79
N PHE A 36 15.83 18.74 0.14
CA PHE A 36 15.74 17.77 -0.95
C PHE A 36 16.09 18.32 -2.33
N ALA A 37 16.15 19.64 -2.51
CA ALA A 37 16.51 20.24 -3.79
C ALA A 37 17.31 21.53 -3.59
N ALA A 38 18.09 21.89 -4.61
CA ALA A 38 18.83 23.14 -4.63
C ALA A 38 17.89 24.36 -4.71
N GLU A 39 18.34 25.51 -4.21
CA GLU A 39 17.57 26.75 -4.17
C GLU A 39 17.06 27.16 -5.57
N GLU A 40 17.90 27.01 -6.59
CA GLU A 40 17.56 27.35 -7.98
C GLU A 40 16.42 26.48 -8.54
N LYS A 41 16.32 25.23 -8.07
CA LYS A 41 15.23 24.32 -8.44
C LYS A 41 13.92 24.73 -7.77
N TRP A 42 13.96 25.03 -6.48
CA TRP A 42 12.80 25.55 -5.75
C TRP A 42 12.27 26.83 -6.39
N TRP A 43 13.17 27.78 -6.72
CA TRP A 43 12.76 28.99 -7.41
C TRP A 43 12.17 28.72 -8.79
N SER A 44 12.77 27.80 -9.55
CA SER A 44 12.24 27.41 -10.85
C SER A 44 10.88 26.72 -10.77
N ALA A 45 10.60 25.99 -9.70
CA ALA A 45 9.31 25.36 -9.45
C ALA A 45 8.24 26.42 -9.12
N LEU A 46 8.52 27.29 -8.15
CA LEU A 46 7.62 28.39 -7.76
C LEU A 46 7.21 29.27 -8.95
N ARG A 47 8.16 29.62 -9.83
CA ARG A 47 7.87 30.36 -11.07
C ARG A 47 6.89 29.63 -11.98
N LYS A 48 7.11 28.33 -12.21
CA LYS A 48 6.25 27.49 -13.06
C LYS A 48 4.88 27.21 -12.43
N SER A 49 4.79 27.23 -11.12
CA SER A 49 3.57 26.94 -10.36
C SER A 49 2.65 28.15 -10.28
N PHE A 50 3.20 29.35 -10.04
CA PHE A 50 2.42 30.56 -9.72
C PHE A 50 2.55 31.69 -10.75
N GLY A 51 3.18 31.45 -11.91
CA GLY A 51 3.23 32.42 -13.01
C GLY A 51 4.05 33.68 -12.72
N GLY A 52 5.14 33.54 -11.95
CA GLY A 52 6.03 34.64 -11.58
C GLY A 52 6.87 35.19 -12.73
N SER A 53 7.38 36.42 -12.57
CA SER A 53 8.36 37.06 -13.46
C SER A 53 9.62 36.19 -13.65
N ASP A 54 10.29 36.33 -14.80
CA ASP A 54 11.56 35.64 -15.08
C ASP A 54 12.68 36.00 -14.08
N ALA A 55 12.60 37.20 -13.48
CA ALA A 55 13.61 37.71 -12.56
C ALA A 55 13.41 37.16 -11.13
N GLU A 56 14.45 36.52 -10.61
CA GLU A 56 14.56 36.08 -9.22
C GLU A 56 14.59 37.28 -8.26
N PRO A 57 13.85 37.24 -7.14
CA PRO A 57 13.94 38.27 -6.12
C PRO A 57 15.38 38.37 -5.59
N SER A 58 15.97 39.57 -5.66
CA SER A 58 17.37 39.79 -5.31
C SER A 58 17.64 39.86 -3.80
N ASP A 59 16.60 40.04 -2.98
CA ASP A 59 16.70 40.18 -1.54
C ASP A 59 15.44 39.68 -0.81
N LEU A 60 15.54 39.55 0.52
CA LEU A 60 14.47 39.03 1.38
C LEU A 60 13.17 39.84 1.30
N GLU A 61 13.25 41.16 1.08
CA GLU A 61 12.06 42.01 1.02
C GLU A 61 11.32 41.82 -0.30
N ALA A 62 12.06 41.68 -1.40
CA ALA A 62 11.52 41.29 -2.70
C ALA A 62 10.85 39.90 -2.63
N TRP A 63 11.47 38.94 -1.93
CA TRP A 63 10.88 37.63 -1.67
C TRP A 63 9.55 37.72 -0.92
N ARG A 64 9.51 38.49 0.17
CA ARG A 64 8.28 38.69 0.96
C ARG A 64 7.18 39.35 0.15
N LYS A 65 7.52 40.37 -0.64
CA LYS A 65 6.56 41.08 -1.49
C LYS A 65 6.00 40.17 -2.58
N TRP A 66 6.85 39.35 -3.21
CA TRP A 66 6.41 38.36 -4.20
C TRP A 66 5.48 37.33 -3.55
N ALA A 67 5.91 36.72 -2.44
CA ALA A 67 5.14 35.70 -1.73
C ALA A 67 3.79 36.24 -1.22
N ALA A 68 3.72 37.48 -0.76
CA ALA A 68 2.47 38.13 -0.35
C ALA A 68 1.47 38.34 -1.51
N GLY A 69 1.95 38.31 -2.76
CA GLY A 69 1.10 38.40 -3.95
C GLY A 69 0.65 37.04 -4.50
N VAL A 70 1.12 35.93 -3.92
CA VAL A 70 0.70 34.58 -4.30
C VAL A 70 -0.48 34.17 -3.42
N GLU A 71 -1.64 33.97 -4.04
CA GLU A 71 -2.80 33.39 -3.36
C GLU A 71 -2.59 31.87 -3.22
N HIS A 72 -2.70 31.37 -2.00
CA HIS A 72 -2.37 29.98 -1.68
C HIS A 72 -3.31 29.44 -0.60
N GLN A 73 -4.17 28.48 -0.97
CA GLN A 73 -5.09 27.82 -0.04
C GLN A 73 -4.85 26.31 0.00
N ILE A 74 -4.36 25.81 1.15
CA ILE A 74 -4.24 24.38 1.38
C ILE A 74 -5.61 23.86 1.84
N THR A 75 -6.33 23.17 0.96
CA THR A 75 -7.48 22.36 1.37
C THR A 75 -6.99 20.93 1.61
N LEU A 76 -6.97 20.49 2.88
CA LEU A 76 -6.60 19.10 3.22
C LEU A 76 -7.87 18.24 3.22
N PRO A 77 -7.94 17.18 2.39
CA PRO A 77 -9.13 16.34 2.32
C PRO A 77 -9.24 15.50 3.59
N GLU A 78 -10.44 15.30 4.11
CA GLU A 78 -10.63 14.39 5.24
C GLU A 78 -10.16 12.97 4.88
N LEU A 79 -9.33 12.38 5.75
CA LEU A 79 -8.93 10.99 5.59
C LEU A 79 -10.15 10.07 5.80
N PRO A 80 -10.38 9.09 4.92
CA PRO A 80 -11.53 8.22 5.03
C PRO A 80 -11.46 7.39 6.32
N LYS A 81 -12.56 7.35 7.07
CA LYS A 81 -12.66 6.53 8.28
C LYS A 81 -12.72 5.06 7.90
N ARG A 82 -11.89 4.25 8.56
CA ARG A 82 -11.84 2.79 8.39
C ARG A 82 -12.20 2.11 9.70
N PRO A 83 -13.01 1.04 9.69
CA PRO A 83 -13.35 0.30 10.89
C PRO A 83 -12.17 -0.59 11.34
N GLN A 84 -11.12 0.04 11.89
CA GLN A 84 -9.81 -0.60 12.16
C GLN A 84 -9.93 -1.86 13.03
N LEU A 85 -10.79 -1.85 14.05
CA LEU A 85 -11.00 -3.00 14.93
C LEU A 85 -11.59 -4.20 14.18
N LEU A 86 -12.59 -3.97 13.32
CA LEU A 86 -13.22 -5.02 12.52
C LEU A 86 -12.23 -5.60 11.51
N ILE A 87 -11.50 -4.74 10.80
CA ILE A 87 -10.47 -5.14 9.83
C ILE A 87 -9.38 -5.95 10.53
N SER A 88 -8.89 -5.49 11.68
CA SER A 88 -7.86 -6.20 12.46
C SER A 88 -8.35 -7.57 12.94
N LYS A 89 -9.60 -7.67 13.39
CA LYS A 89 -10.21 -8.93 13.81
C LYS A 89 -10.29 -9.92 12.65
N LEU A 90 -10.86 -9.51 11.51
CA LEU A 90 -10.97 -10.37 10.32
C LEU A 90 -9.60 -10.86 9.85
N ARG A 91 -8.61 -9.96 9.81
CA ARG A 91 -7.24 -10.33 9.43
C ARG A 91 -6.63 -11.37 10.36
N SER A 92 -6.81 -11.18 11.66
CA SER A 92 -6.30 -12.11 12.68
C SER A 92 -6.96 -13.48 12.58
N ASP A 93 -8.29 -13.51 12.44
CA ASP A 93 -9.06 -14.76 12.33
C ASP A 93 -8.63 -15.57 11.09
N ILE A 94 -8.52 -14.91 9.93
CA ILE A 94 -8.10 -15.55 8.68
C ILE A 94 -6.64 -16.02 8.77
N SER A 95 -5.73 -15.16 9.27
CA SER A 95 -4.31 -15.51 9.39
C SER A 95 -4.11 -16.73 10.29
N LEU A 96 -4.83 -16.79 11.41
CA LEU A 96 -4.77 -17.92 12.34
C LEU A 96 -5.33 -19.20 11.70
N ALA A 97 -6.43 -19.10 10.95
CA ALA A 97 -7.02 -20.21 10.22
C ALA A 97 -6.01 -20.82 9.22
N PHE A 98 -5.36 -19.99 8.40
CA PHE A 98 -4.31 -20.45 7.48
C PHE A 98 -3.10 -21.00 8.21
N HIS A 99 -2.61 -20.33 9.26
CA HIS A 99 -1.43 -20.76 9.99
C HIS A 99 -1.58 -22.19 10.54
N ARG A 100 -2.78 -22.56 11.00
CA ARG A 100 -3.04 -23.89 11.54
C ARG A 100 -3.10 -25.01 10.51
N THR A 101 -3.25 -24.67 9.23
CA THR A 101 -3.19 -25.68 8.17
C THR A 101 -1.82 -26.31 8.03
N GLY A 102 -0.74 -25.58 8.36
CA GLY A 102 0.63 -26.02 8.08
C GLY A 102 0.98 -26.11 6.59
N LEU A 103 0.06 -25.73 5.68
CA LEU A 103 0.23 -25.85 4.22
C LEU A 103 1.05 -24.71 3.61
N GLY A 104 1.36 -23.69 4.39
CA GLY A 104 2.02 -22.48 3.90
C GLY A 104 2.15 -21.40 4.98
N ARG A 105 2.34 -20.16 4.54
CA ARG A 105 2.47 -18.97 5.40
C ARG A 105 1.38 -17.97 5.05
N ALA A 106 0.73 -17.42 6.08
CA ALA A 106 -0.13 -16.26 5.94
C ALA A 106 0.59 -15.03 6.50
N LEU A 107 0.72 -14.00 5.68
CA LEU A 107 1.32 -12.72 6.03
C LEU A 107 0.28 -11.62 5.83
N GLY A 108 0.40 -10.52 6.56
CA GLY A 108 -0.59 -9.46 6.57
C GLY A 108 -0.06 -8.11 6.11
N ARG A 109 -0.95 -7.11 6.19
CA ARG A 109 -0.66 -5.67 6.02
C ARG A 109 0.76 -5.31 6.42
N ASP A 110 1.33 -4.48 5.56
CA ASP A 110 2.68 -3.93 5.62
C ASP A 110 3.78 -4.92 5.19
N PHE A 111 3.44 -6.18 4.89
CA PHE A 111 4.33 -7.06 4.14
C PHE A 111 4.28 -6.74 2.64
N VAL A 112 5.44 -6.49 2.05
CA VAL A 112 5.56 -6.09 0.65
C VAL A 112 5.49 -7.31 -0.25
N MET A 113 4.68 -7.24 -1.31
CA MET A 113 4.66 -8.18 -2.42
C MET A 113 5.14 -7.47 -3.68
N ARG A 114 6.30 -7.87 -4.18
CA ARG A 114 6.90 -7.32 -5.40
C ARG A 114 6.34 -8.03 -6.62
N LEU A 115 5.77 -7.25 -7.54
CA LEU A 115 5.28 -7.70 -8.84
C LEU A 115 5.99 -6.89 -9.94
N GLY A 116 7.13 -7.39 -10.41
CA GLY A 116 7.99 -6.64 -11.33
C GLY A 116 8.65 -5.44 -10.64
N GLU A 117 8.33 -4.23 -11.11
CA GLU A 117 8.79 -2.97 -10.47
C GLU A 117 7.76 -2.40 -9.49
N ASP A 118 6.57 -2.99 -9.41
CA ASP A 118 5.54 -2.57 -8.46
C ASP A 118 5.70 -3.29 -7.12
N ALA A 119 5.30 -2.62 -6.04
CA ALA A 119 5.29 -3.13 -4.68
C ALA A 119 3.91 -2.91 -4.06
N PHE A 120 3.18 -3.99 -3.85
CA PHE A 120 1.86 -3.96 -3.23
C PHE A 120 1.93 -4.38 -1.76
N THR A 121 1.01 -3.89 -0.95
CA THR A 121 0.84 -4.29 0.45
C THR A 121 -0.61 -4.75 0.63
N PRO A 122 -0.93 -6.01 0.29
CA PRO A 122 -2.27 -6.54 0.48
C PRO A 122 -2.64 -6.61 1.96
N ASP A 123 -3.94 -6.64 2.28
CA ASP A 123 -4.38 -6.82 3.66
C ASP A 123 -3.93 -8.19 4.22
N LEU A 124 -4.00 -9.23 3.39
CA LEU A 124 -3.48 -10.57 3.66
C LEU A 124 -3.01 -11.25 2.37
N ILE A 125 -1.96 -12.05 2.52
CA ILE A 125 -1.51 -13.01 1.51
C ILE A 125 -1.37 -14.39 2.14
N PHE A 126 -1.63 -15.44 1.36
CA PHE A 126 -1.23 -16.81 1.67
C PHE A 126 -0.29 -17.31 0.59
N ILE A 127 0.83 -17.86 1.06
CA ILE A 127 1.89 -18.43 0.23
C ILE A 127 1.94 -19.92 0.56
N SER A 128 1.58 -20.77 -0.40
CA SER A 128 1.66 -22.22 -0.24
C SER A 128 3.13 -22.62 -0.06
N SER A 129 3.36 -23.69 0.68
CA SER A 129 4.65 -24.38 0.73
C SER A 129 5.14 -24.85 -0.64
N ARG A 130 4.23 -24.94 -1.62
CA ARG A 130 4.50 -25.31 -3.02
C ARG A 130 4.67 -24.10 -3.95
N SER A 131 4.63 -22.88 -3.41
CA SER A 131 4.78 -21.65 -4.18
C SER A 131 6.15 -21.55 -4.83
N THR A 132 6.21 -20.97 -6.02
CA THR A 132 7.48 -20.67 -6.71
C THR A 132 8.03 -19.29 -6.38
N SER A 133 7.24 -18.45 -5.70
CA SER A 133 7.66 -17.11 -5.28
C SER A 133 8.70 -17.19 -4.15
N VAL A 134 9.61 -16.24 -4.12
CA VAL A 134 10.74 -16.25 -3.17
C VAL A 134 10.41 -15.36 -1.99
N LEU A 135 10.44 -15.92 -0.79
CA LEU A 135 10.12 -15.20 0.44
C LEU A 135 11.39 -14.69 1.11
N TYR A 136 11.54 -13.37 1.17
CA TYR A 136 12.54 -12.67 1.96
C TYR A 136 11.98 -12.23 3.32
N GLU A 137 12.84 -11.81 4.24
CA GLU A 137 12.40 -11.22 5.50
C GLU A 137 11.61 -9.92 5.28
N SER A 138 11.99 -9.13 4.28
CA SER A 138 11.36 -7.83 3.99
C SER A 138 10.19 -7.88 3.00
N HIS A 139 10.14 -8.87 2.10
CA HIS A 139 9.14 -8.93 1.02
C HIS A 139 8.97 -10.33 0.42
N LEU A 140 7.88 -10.52 -0.33
CA LEU A 140 7.70 -11.62 -1.28
C LEU A 140 8.11 -11.14 -2.67
N ASP A 141 9.02 -11.85 -3.33
CA ASP A 141 9.37 -11.62 -4.74
C ASP A 141 8.57 -12.59 -5.62
N GLY A 142 7.55 -12.04 -6.31
CA GLY A 142 6.56 -12.80 -7.07
C GLY A 142 5.15 -12.77 -6.48
N PRO A 143 4.16 -13.32 -7.20
CA PRO A 143 2.77 -13.36 -6.75
C PRO A 143 2.59 -14.28 -5.55
N ALA A 144 1.74 -13.90 -4.60
CA ALA A 144 1.20 -14.84 -3.64
C ALA A 144 0.18 -15.78 -4.31
N ASP A 145 0.00 -16.98 -3.77
CA ASP A 145 -0.96 -17.95 -4.29
C ASP A 145 -2.40 -17.48 -4.07
N ILE A 146 -2.67 -16.91 -2.89
CA ILE A 146 -3.95 -16.27 -2.54
C ILE A 146 -3.67 -14.86 -2.02
N VAL A 147 -4.29 -13.86 -2.64
CA VAL A 147 -4.34 -12.48 -2.13
C VAL A 147 -5.74 -12.17 -1.63
N MET A 148 -5.84 -11.54 -0.46
CA MET A 148 -7.13 -11.13 0.10
C MET A 148 -7.12 -9.65 0.47
N GLU A 149 -8.19 -8.94 0.09
CA GLU A 149 -8.38 -7.53 0.38
C GLU A 149 -9.68 -7.31 1.14
N ILE A 150 -9.65 -6.47 2.18
CA ILE A 150 -10.85 -6.10 2.92
C ILE A 150 -11.42 -4.83 2.32
N CYS A 151 -12.58 -4.98 1.69
CA CYS A 151 -13.25 -3.98 0.89
C CYS A 151 -14.17 -3.10 1.75
N GLY A 152 -14.25 -1.83 1.38
CA GLY A 152 -15.27 -0.90 1.84
C GLY A 152 -15.28 0.38 1.01
N PRO A 153 -16.09 1.38 1.39
CA PRO A 153 -16.18 2.65 0.65
C PRO A 153 -14.85 3.41 0.53
N TRP A 154 -13.86 3.12 1.40
CA TRP A 154 -12.57 3.79 1.45
C TRP A 154 -11.51 3.24 0.48
N ASN A 155 -11.77 2.14 -0.22
CA ASN A 155 -10.80 1.54 -1.14
C ASN A 155 -11.40 0.85 -2.38
N SER A 156 -12.73 0.81 -2.54
CA SER A 156 -13.42 0.01 -3.56
C SER A 156 -12.76 0.09 -4.93
N ASP A 157 -12.60 1.29 -5.48
CA ASP A 157 -12.12 1.51 -6.84
C ASP A 157 -10.68 1.02 -7.03
N TYR A 158 -9.87 1.08 -5.97
CA TYR A 158 -8.50 0.63 -5.99
C TYR A 158 -8.40 -0.91 -5.95
N VAL A 159 -9.13 -1.55 -5.03
CA VAL A 159 -9.09 -3.02 -4.90
C VAL A 159 -9.81 -3.74 -6.04
N ILE A 160 -10.94 -3.22 -6.52
CA ILE A 160 -11.71 -3.87 -7.61
C ILE A 160 -11.24 -3.45 -9.01
N GLY A 161 -10.50 -2.35 -9.12
CA GLY A 161 -9.92 -1.85 -10.37
C GLY A 161 -8.43 -2.18 -10.46
N LEU A 162 -7.58 -1.22 -10.08
CA LEU A 162 -6.13 -1.27 -10.30
C LEU A 162 -5.48 -2.55 -9.74
N LYS A 163 -5.74 -2.90 -8.47
CA LYS A 163 -5.14 -4.11 -7.88
C LYS A 163 -5.59 -5.39 -8.58
N LYS A 164 -6.89 -5.50 -8.92
CA LYS A 164 -7.43 -6.65 -9.63
C LYS A 164 -6.73 -6.86 -10.98
N GLU A 165 -6.51 -5.79 -11.74
CA GLU A 165 -5.80 -5.84 -13.01
C GLU A 165 -4.34 -6.28 -12.81
N ARG A 166 -3.62 -5.61 -11.91
CA ARG A 166 -2.19 -5.90 -11.65
C ARG A 166 -1.95 -7.30 -11.10
N TYR A 167 -2.83 -7.80 -10.24
CA TYR A 167 -2.74 -9.16 -9.71
C TYR A 167 -3.02 -10.21 -10.79
N ALA A 168 -3.96 -9.94 -11.71
CA ALA A 168 -4.20 -10.83 -12.85
C ALA A 168 -2.99 -10.87 -13.79
N GLU A 169 -2.43 -9.70 -14.14
CA GLU A 169 -1.22 -9.59 -14.97
C GLU A 169 -0.03 -10.35 -14.37
N ALA A 170 0.11 -10.31 -13.04
CA ALA A 170 1.21 -10.95 -12.33
C ALA A 170 0.97 -12.44 -12.02
N GLY A 171 -0.20 -12.99 -12.31
CA GLY A 171 -0.48 -14.41 -12.14
C GLY A 171 -0.93 -14.83 -10.72
N VAL A 172 -1.47 -13.93 -9.91
CA VAL A 172 -2.06 -14.29 -8.60
C VAL A 172 -3.26 -15.22 -8.84
N GLY A 173 -3.15 -16.49 -8.47
CA GLY A 173 -4.12 -17.53 -8.84
C GLY A 173 -5.49 -17.36 -8.19
N GLU A 174 -5.54 -16.88 -6.94
CA GLU A 174 -6.76 -16.65 -6.20
C GLU A 174 -6.77 -15.22 -5.61
N TYR A 175 -7.82 -14.45 -5.90
CA TYR A 175 -8.00 -13.11 -5.39
C TYR A 175 -9.35 -12.98 -4.68
N TRP A 176 -9.34 -12.86 -3.35
CA TRP A 176 -10.57 -12.86 -2.56
C TRP A 176 -10.88 -11.47 -1.99
N LEU A 177 -12.08 -10.99 -2.26
CA LEU A 177 -12.57 -9.69 -1.80
C LEU A 177 -13.50 -9.92 -0.61
N VAL A 178 -13.13 -9.44 0.56
CA VAL A 178 -13.90 -9.58 1.80
C VAL A 178 -14.69 -8.30 2.03
N TYR A 179 -16.02 -8.38 2.08
CA TYR A 179 -16.92 -7.24 2.28
C TYR A 179 -17.56 -7.34 3.67
N PRO A 180 -17.02 -6.66 4.70
CA PRO A 180 -17.48 -6.84 6.08
C PRO A 180 -18.90 -6.30 6.31
N GLU A 181 -19.27 -5.21 5.64
CA GLU A 181 -20.61 -4.61 5.74
C GLU A 181 -21.68 -5.53 5.16
N GLU A 182 -21.37 -6.17 4.03
CA GLU A 182 -22.26 -7.10 3.33
C GLU A 182 -22.19 -8.53 3.89
N ARG A 183 -21.25 -8.80 4.80
CA ARG A 183 -20.96 -10.15 5.33
C ARG A 183 -20.80 -11.17 4.20
N ARG A 184 -20.01 -10.84 3.19
CA ARG A 184 -19.70 -11.73 2.07
C ARG A 184 -18.22 -11.77 1.74
N VAL A 185 -17.81 -12.86 1.10
CA VAL A 185 -16.52 -12.98 0.43
C VAL A 185 -16.78 -13.32 -1.03
N GLU A 186 -16.11 -12.63 -1.94
CA GLU A 186 -16.10 -12.96 -3.35
C GLU A 186 -14.75 -13.60 -3.68
N MET A 187 -14.77 -14.91 -3.97
CA MET A 187 -13.58 -15.63 -4.40
C MET A 187 -13.43 -15.52 -5.91
N LEU A 188 -12.36 -14.88 -6.37
CA LEU A 188 -12.03 -14.79 -7.79
C LEU A 188 -10.87 -15.75 -8.10
N ARG A 189 -11.04 -16.57 -9.13
CA ARG A 189 -9.99 -17.46 -9.64
C ARG A 189 -9.47 -16.96 -10.97
N LEU A 190 -8.16 -16.90 -11.12
CA LEU A 190 -7.51 -16.54 -12.37
C LEU A 190 -7.66 -17.68 -13.38
N GLY A 191 -8.22 -17.38 -14.55
CA GLY A 191 -8.26 -18.26 -15.71
C GLY A 191 -7.58 -17.61 -16.92
N LEU A 192 -7.70 -18.24 -18.08
CA LEU A 192 -7.11 -17.74 -19.34
C LEU A 192 -7.65 -16.36 -19.74
N ASP A 193 -8.93 -16.09 -19.44
CA ASP A 193 -9.61 -14.83 -19.77
C ASP A 193 -9.64 -13.83 -18.59
N GLY A 194 -8.81 -14.07 -17.56
CA GLY A 194 -8.76 -13.27 -16.33
C GLY A 194 -9.57 -13.86 -15.18
N TYR A 195 -9.91 -13.01 -14.21
CA TYR A 195 -10.58 -13.43 -12.97
C TYR A 195 -12.07 -13.77 -13.17
N THR A 196 -12.47 -14.93 -12.67
CA THR A 196 -13.87 -15.38 -12.65
C THR A 196 -14.36 -15.66 -11.23
N SER A 197 -15.57 -15.21 -10.91
CA SER A 197 -16.18 -15.42 -9.60
C SER A 197 -16.56 -16.88 -9.38
N GLN A 198 -16.16 -17.41 -8.23
CA GLN A 198 -16.40 -18.79 -7.84
C GLN A 198 -17.53 -18.87 -6.81
N ARG A 199 -18.19 -20.02 -6.77
CA ARG A 199 -19.22 -20.34 -5.79
C ARG A 199 -18.72 -21.42 -4.83
N VAL A 200 -19.28 -21.43 -3.64
CA VAL A 200 -19.17 -22.56 -2.73
C VAL A 200 -20.00 -23.75 -3.22
N ASP A 201 -19.64 -24.96 -2.80
CA ASP A 201 -20.42 -26.18 -3.01
C ASP A 201 -21.67 -26.25 -2.11
N GLU A 202 -22.39 -27.37 -2.14
CA GLU A 202 -23.63 -27.59 -1.37
C GLU A 202 -23.38 -27.54 0.15
N GLU A 203 -22.17 -27.87 0.59
CA GLU A 203 -21.71 -27.81 1.97
C GLU A 203 -21.21 -26.42 2.38
N GLY A 204 -21.22 -25.45 1.46
CA GLY A 204 -20.73 -24.09 1.70
C GLY A 204 -19.20 -23.99 1.72
N CYS A 205 -18.49 -24.95 1.13
CA CYS A 205 -17.04 -25.02 1.03
C CYS A 205 -16.55 -24.52 -0.34
N TYR A 206 -15.43 -23.82 -0.34
CA TYR A 206 -14.66 -23.47 -1.53
C TYR A 206 -13.26 -24.06 -1.44
N ARG A 207 -12.80 -24.71 -2.52
CA ARG A 207 -11.45 -25.28 -2.62
C ARG A 207 -10.65 -24.50 -3.67
N PRO A 208 -9.64 -23.71 -3.26
CA PRO A 208 -8.83 -22.93 -4.20
C PRO A 208 -8.01 -23.85 -5.09
N ALA A 209 -7.86 -23.47 -6.37
CA ALA A 209 -7.11 -24.29 -7.34
C ALA A 209 -5.61 -24.33 -7.04
N VAL A 210 -5.08 -23.24 -6.45
CA VAL A 210 -3.67 -23.12 -6.08
C VAL A 210 -3.26 -24.02 -4.91
N GLU A 211 -4.22 -24.42 -4.07
CA GLU A 211 -3.99 -25.33 -2.94
C GLU A 211 -5.28 -26.13 -2.65
N PRO A 212 -5.55 -27.22 -3.40
CA PRO A 212 -6.81 -27.97 -3.30
C PRO A 212 -7.07 -28.63 -1.95
N ARG A 213 -6.03 -28.75 -1.10
CA ARG A 213 -6.14 -29.29 0.28
C ARG A 213 -6.83 -28.32 1.23
N ILE A 214 -6.95 -27.05 0.86
CA ILE A 214 -7.66 -26.03 1.65
C ILE A 214 -9.16 -26.15 1.41
N GLU A 215 -9.90 -26.25 2.51
CA GLU A 215 -11.36 -26.14 2.54
C GLU A 215 -11.74 -24.82 3.20
N PHE A 216 -12.15 -23.84 2.40
CA PHE A 216 -12.52 -22.51 2.87
C PHE A 216 -14.04 -22.38 3.01
N TYR A 217 -14.51 -22.02 4.20
CA TYR A 217 -15.92 -21.81 4.50
C TYR A 217 -16.20 -20.31 4.75
N PRO A 218 -16.45 -19.51 3.70
CA PRO A 218 -16.56 -18.04 3.82
C PRO A 218 -17.65 -17.58 4.78
N ALA A 219 -18.76 -18.32 4.90
CA ALA A 219 -19.85 -17.99 5.82
C ALA A 219 -19.42 -17.99 7.30
N LYS A 220 -18.37 -18.74 7.65
CA LYS A 220 -17.88 -18.88 9.03
C LYS A 220 -17.14 -17.63 9.52
N LEU A 221 -16.69 -16.74 8.61
CA LEU A 221 -16.14 -15.43 8.97
C LEU A 221 -17.13 -14.55 9.75
N TRP A 222 -18.43 -14.81 9.59
CA TRP A 222 -19.51 -14.01 10.17
C TRP A 222 -20.16 -14.70 11.37
N SER A 223 -19.66 -15.86 11.78
CA SER A 223 -20.16 -16.57 12.96
C SER A 223 -19.83 -15.79 14.25
N GLU A 224 -20.76 -15.85 15.20
CA GLU A 224 -20.60 -15.34 16.57
C GLU A 224 -19.98 -16.39 17.53
N GLU A 225 -19.68 -17.59 17.02
CA GLU A 225 -19.07 -18.66 17.81
C GLU A 225 -17.67 -18.29 18.29
N ARG A 226 -17.36 -18.73 19.52
CA ARG A 226 -16.00 -18.67 20.06
C ARG A 226 -15.10 -19.59 19.22
N ASP A 227 -13.90 -19.13 18.91
CA ASP A 227 -12.92 -19.86 18.11
C ASP A 227 -13.36 -20.21 16.67
N ARG A 228 -14.23 -19.37 16.09
CA ARG A 228 -14.71 -19.50 14.70
C ARG A 228 -13.62 -19.70 13.65
N TRP A 229 -12.39 -19.24 13.92
CA TRP A 229 -11.23 -19.43 13.04
C TRP A 229 -10.92 -20.91 12.76
N GLU A 230 -11.30 -21.85 13.63
CA GLU A 230 -11.21 -23.31 13.40
C GLU A 230 -12.10 -23.80 12.25
N GLN A 231 -13.14 -23.02 11.93
CA GLN A 231 -14.14 -23.40 10.94
C GLN A 231 -13.98 -22.63 9.64
N ILE A 232 -13.19 -21.55 9.61
CA ILE A 232 -12.97 -20.73 8.40
C ILE A 232 -12.17 -21.53 7.37
N ILE A 233 -11.10 -22.19 7.81
CA ILE A 233 -10.23 -22.99 6.94
C ILE A 233 -9.98 -24.33 7.60
N LYS A 234 -10.21 -25.40 6.85
CA LYS A 234 -9.85 -26.77 7.22
C LYS A 234 -8.90 -27.37 6.19
N ILE A 235 -8.27 -28.47 6.56
CA ILE A 235 -7.54 -29.34 5.64
C ILE A 235 -8.48 -30.48 5.25
N ALA A 236 -8.55 -30.80 3.96
CA ALA A 236 -9.29 -31.95 3.47
C ALA A 236 -8.84 -33.24 4.20
N GLU A 237 -9.81 -34.08 4.63
CA GLU A 237 -9.56 -35.23 5.52
C GLU A 237 -8.49 -36.21 4.99
N HIS A 238 -8.38 -36.35 3.68
CA HIS A 238 -7.42 -37.24 3.03
C HIS A 238 -5.97 -36.72 3.06
N ASP A 239 -5.76 -35.43 3.32
CA ASP A 239 -4.46 -34.76 3.19
C ASP A 239 -3.86 -34.30 4.54
N ALA A 240 -4.54 -34.56 5.66
CA ALA A 240 -4.14 -34.09 6.99
C ALA A 240 -2.81 -34.69 7.54
N GLY A 241 -2.17 -35.62 6.82
CA GLY A 241 -0.98 -36.35 7.25
C GLY A 241 0.34 -35.99 6.54
N GLU A 242 0.30 -35.22 5.44
CA GLU A 242 1.51 -34.86 4.69
C GLU A 242 2.06 -33.51 5.15
N ALA A 243 3.18 -33.54 5.89
CA ALA A 243 3.89 -32.32 6.25
C ALA A 243 4.77 -31.85 5.08
N ASP A 244 4.43 -30.71 4.49
CA ASP A 244 5.31 -30.06 3.51
C ASP A 244 6.52 -29.42 4.22
N SER A 245 7.64 -29.33 3.50
CA SER A 245 8.77 -28.52 3.94
C SER A 245 8.35 -27.06 4.03
N LYS A 246 8.64 -26.40 5.15
CA LYS A 246 8.40 -24.96 5.28
C LYS A 246 9.21 -24.21 4.24
N GLN A 247 8.57 -23.27 3.56
CA GLN A 247 9.25 -22.33 2.70
C GLN A 247 10.34 -21.60 3.50
N GLU A 248 11.56 -21.62 2.96
CA GLU A 248 12.72 -20.94 3.51
C GLU A 248 12.50 -19.43 3.43
N VAL A 249 12.88 -18.71 4.49
CA VAL A 249 12.84 -17.26 4.54
C VAL A 249 14.27 -16.77 4.38
N ILE A 250 14.53 -16.02 3.32
CA ILE A 250 15.87 -15.52 3.00
C ILE A 250 16.07 -14.19 3.72
N ASN A 251 17.14 -14.08 4.50
CA ASN A 251 17.52 -12.81 5.12
C ASN A 251 18.06 -11.84 4.05
N ASP A 252 17.57 -10.61 4.05
CA ASP A 252 18.00 -9.55 3.14
C ASP A 252 18.26 -8.22 3.87
N GLU A 253 19.01 -7.33 3.21
CA GLU A 253 19.30 -5.99 3.74
C GLU A 253 18.03 -5.11 3.66
N ALA A 254 17.18 -5.23 4.68
CA ALA A 254 15.91 -4.52 4.81
C ALA A 254 16.07 -3.01 5.14
N TRP A 255 14.94 -2.35 5.42
CA TRP A 255 14.78 -0.92 5.71
C TRP A 255 16.02 -0.22 6.33
N GLY A 256 16.42 0.91 5.74
CA GLY A 256 17.61 1.66 6.16
C GLY A 256 18.93 1.16 5.56
N SER A 257 18.93 0.09 4.76
CA SER A 257 20.11 -0.42 4.05
C SER A 257 20.68 0.55 3.01
N VAL A 258 19.84 1.43 2.45
CA VAL A 258 20.26 2.47 1.50
C VAL A 258 20.05 3.85 2.11
N ARG A 259 21.10 4.68 2.11
CA ARG A 259 21.00 6.08 2.53
C ARG A 259 19.94 6.81 1.70
N LEU A 260 19.07 7.57 2.36
CA LEU A 260 18.11 8.45 1.70
C LEU A 260 18.83 9.46 0.79
N ALA A 261 18.56 9.36 -0.52
CA ALA A 261 19.10 10.25 -1.55
C ALA A 261 18.09 10.42 -2.71
N PRO A 262 16.90 11.00 -2.46
CA PRO A 262 15.87 11.14 -3.48
C PRO A 262 16.31 12.10 -4.58
N ARG A 263 15.99 11.74 -5.82
CA ARG A 263 16.21 12.59 -6.99
C ARG A 263 15.02 13.53 -7.14
N VAL A 264 15.10 14.70 -6.53
CA VAL A 264 14.02 15.69 -6.63
C VAL A 264 14.32 16.69 -7.75
N GLU A 265 13.44 16.69 -8.74
CA GLU A 265 13.50 17.51 -9.95
C GLU A 265 12.20 18.31 -10.13
N LEU A 266 12.17 19.20 -11.14
CA LEU A 266 10.99 20.01 -11.44
C LEU A 266 9.78 19.15 -11.86
N ILE A 267 10.03 17.97 -12.42
CA ILE A 267 9.02 17.01 -12.87
C ILE A 267 9.15 15.71 -12.05
N PRO A 268 8.14 14.82 -12.07
CA PRO A 268 8.22 13.54 -11.40
C PRO A 268 9.44 12.71 -11.82
N GLU A 269 10.10 12.10 -10.84
CA GLU A 269 11.23 11.20 -11.00
C GLU A 269 10.86 9.78 -10.53
N PRO A 270 11.24 8.74 -11.28
CA PRO A 270 10.86 7.37 -10.93
C PRO A 270 11.56 6.90 -9.65
N ILE A 271 10.78 6.26 -8.78
CA ILE A 271 11.26 5.48 -7.64
C ILE A 271 11.37 4.03 -8.10
N ASN A 272 12.54 3.41 -7.95
CA ASN A 272 12.68 1.98 -8.22
C ASN A 272 12.35 1.13 -6.99
N PHE A 273 12.14 -0.17 -7.18
CA PHE A 273 11.77 -1.07 -6.09
C PHE A 273 12.76 -1.07 -4.92
N LYS A 274 14.08 -1.06 -5.20
CA LYS A 274 15.11 -1.09 -4.15
C LYS A 274 15.08 0.18 -3.30
N GLU A 275 14.88 1.33 -3.94
CA GLU A 275 14.71 2.61 -3.26
C GLU A 275 13.45 2.61 -2.38
N PHE A 276 12.33 2.14 -2.93
CA PHE A 276 11.09 1.99 -2.16
C PHE A 276 11.30 1.08 -0.95
N LEU A 277 11.84 -0.12 -1.13
CA LEU A 277 12.05 -1.07 -0.05
C LEU A 277 12.98 -0.53 1.05
N ALA A 278 14.02 0.21 0.66
CA ALA A 278 14.97 0.78 1.61
C ALA A 278 14.44 2.03 2.34
N TRP A 279 13.62 2.85 1.69
CA TRP A 279 13.17 4.13 2.21
C TRP A 279 11.78 4.09 2.84
N ALA A 280 10.87 3.27 2.32
CA ALA A 280 9.50 3.15 2.81
C ALA A 280 9.51 2.47 4.18
N PRO A 281 9.13 3.17 5.27
CA PRO A 281 9.04 2.54 6.57
C PRO A 281 7.88 1.54 6.64
N GLU A 282 7.90 0.67 7.65
CA GLU A 282 6.70 -0.01 8.10
C GLU A 282 5.61 1.05 8.37
N ALA A 283 4.43 0.88 7.77
CA ALA A 283 3.46 1.97 7.61
C ALA A 283 2.64 2.25 8.89
N LYS A 284 3.32 2.67 9.96
CA LYS A 284 2.71 3.16 11.20
C LYS A 284 2.41 4.65 11.09
N PHE A 285 1.14 5.00 10.97
CA PHE A 285 0.67 6.39 10.91
C PHE A 285 0.18 6.85 12.28
N GLU A 286 0.79 7.90 12.81
CA GLU A 286 0.43 8.52 14.09
C GLU A 286 0.28 10.03 13.93
N TRP A 287 -0.46 10.66 14.82
CA TRP A 287 -0.56 12.11 14.92
C TRP A 287 0.05 12.54 16.25
N TRP A 288 1.02 13.46 16.20
CA TRP A 288 1.66 14.01 17.38
C TRP A 288 1.73 15.54 17.27
N ASP A 289 1.11 16.25 18.21
CA ASP A 289 0.95 17.72 18.17
C ASP A 289 0.45 18.22 16.80
N ASP A 290 -0.61 17.61 16.27
CA ASP A 290 -1.20 17.92 14.94
C ASP A 290 -0.26 17.68 13.75
N ARG A 291 0.83 16.91 13.94
CA ARG A 291 1.78 16.55 12.89
C ARG A 291 1.71 15.07 12.55
N PRO A 292 1.64 14.69 11.26
CA PRO A 292 1.65 13.29 10.87
C PRO A 292 3.06 12.70 11.09
N GLN A 293 3.13 11.55 11.75
CA GLN A 293 4.32 10.74 11.88
C GLN A 293 4.14 9.42 11.14
N ILE A 294 5.08 9.09 10.27
CA ILE A 294 5.10 7.83 9.52
C ILE A 294 6.34 7.08 10.01
N CYS A 295 6.17 6.17 10.97
CA CYS A 295 7.28 5.52 11.67
C CYS A 295 8.30 6.53 12.24
N GLY A 296 7.78 7.55 12.94
CA GLY A 296 8.60 8.62 13.52
C GLY A 296 9.15 9.61 12.50
N ARG A 297 10.16 10.39 12.92
CA ARG A 297 10.70 11.51 12.13
C ARG A 297 11.44 11.05 10.87
N GLU A 298 12.19 9.96 10.96
CA GLU A 298 12.97 9.43 9.83
C GLU A 298 12.06 8.88 8.73
N GLY A 299 11.06 8.07 9.09
CA GLY A 299 10.11 7.57 8.11
C GLY A 299 9.25 8.67 7.49
N THR A 300 8.87 9.72 8.23
CA THR A 300 8.22 10.91 7.66
C THR A 300 9.13 11.61 6.64
N ARG A 301 10.42 11.79 6.97
CA ARG A 301 11.41 12.40 6.06
C ARG A 301 11.57 11.57 4.77
N ASN A 302 11.71 10.25 4.90
CA ASN A 302 11.84 9.36 3.74
C ASN A 302 10.59 9.41 2.86
N THR A 303 9.41 9.40 3.49
CA THR A 303 8.14 9.50 2.79
C THR A 303 8.01 10.84 2.06
N LEU A 304 8.39 11.96 2.69
CA LEU A 304 8.40 13.27 2.06
C LEU A 304 9.31 13.30 0.81
N GLY A 305 10.52 12.74 0.91
CA GLY A 305 11.43 12.64 -0.23
C GLY A 305 10.84 11.86 -1.41
N MET A 306 10.20 10.72 -1.13
CA MET A 306 9.52 9.91 -2.16
C MET A 306 8.27 10.60 -2.73
N LEU A 307 7.52 11.36 -1.93
CA LEU A 307 6.40 12.15 -2.41
C LEU A 307 6.87 13.26 -3.35
N LEU A 308 7.96 13.97 -3.01
CA LEU A 308 8.56 14.96 -3.89
C LEU A 308 9.07 14.34 -5.21
N MET A 309 9.60 13.11 -5.19
CA MET A 309 9.90 12.38 -6.43
C MET A 309 8.63 12.04 -7.23
N THR A 310 7.57 11.63 -6.55
CA THR A 310 6.30 11.20 -7.18
C THR A 310 5.60 12.32 -7.96
N PHE A 311 5.71 13.56 -7.47
CA PHE A 311 5.04 14.74 -8.04
C PHE A 311 6.01 15.67 -8.80
N GLY A 312 7.29 15.65 -8.44
CA GLY A 312 8.21 16.73 -8.81
C GLY A 312 7.85 18.04 -8.10
N LEU A 313 8.76 19.00 -8.14
CA LEU A 313 8.58 20.26 -7.41
C LEU A 313 7.41 21.11 -7.95
N VAL A 314 7.19 21.13 -9.28
CA VAL A 314 6.13 21.96 -9.87
C VAL A 314 4.74 21.51 -9.44
N GLU A 315 4.48 20.20 -9.47
CA GLU A 315 3.18 19.68 -9.04
C GLU A 315 3.02 19.80 -7.52
N ALA A 316 4.06 19.45 -6.75
CA ALA A 316 4.07 19.59 -5.29
C ALA A 316 3.70 21.01 -4.83
N ASP A 317 4.31 22.04 -5.44
CA ASP A 317 4.04 23.45 -5.15
C ASP A 317 2.58 23.83 -5.48
N ARG A 318 2.05 23.39 -6.63
CA ARG A 318 0.66 23.67 -7.02
C ARG A 318 -0.35 23.05 -6.08
N THR A 319 -0.06 21.86 -5.58
CA THR A 319 -1.03 21.10 -4.75
C THR A 319 -1.09 21.55 -3.30
N ALA A 320 -0.18 22.43 -2.89
CA ALA A 320 -0.39 23.26 -1.72
C ALA A 320 -1.50 24.33 -1.94
N THR A 321 -2.08 24.45 -3.16
CA THR A 321 -3.10 25.46 -3.51
C THR A 321 -4.40 24.99 -4.15
N CYS A 322 -4.56 23.71 -4.50
CA CYS A 322 -5.77 23.24 -5.19
C CYS A 322 -6.11 21.80 -4.82
N LEU A 323 -7.11 21.64 -3.95
CA LEU A 323 -7.96 20.45 -3.87
C LEU A 323 -9.40 20.95 -3.74
N ASP A 324 -9.95 21.47 -4.84
CA ASP A 324 -11.39 21.69 -4.99
C ASP A 324 -11.97 20.56 -5.85
N ASP A 325 -13.09 20.01 -5.34
CA ASP A 325 -14.00 18.95 -5.80
C ASP A 325 -13.80 18.32 -7.20
#